data_AF-A0A5J6P5L5-F1
#
_entry.id   AF-A0A5J6P5L5-F1
#
_cell.length_a   1.000
_cell.length_b   1.000
_cell.length_c   1.000
_cell.angle_alpha   90.00
_cell.angle_beta   90.00
_cell.angle_gamma   90.00
#
_symmetry.space_group_name_H-M   'P 1'
#
loop_
_entity.id
_entity.type
_entity.pdbx_description
1 polymer ?
#
loop_
_entity_poly.entity_id
_entity_poly.type
_entity_poly.pdbx_seq_one_letter_code
_entity_poly.pdbx_strand_id
1 'polypeptide(L)'
;MNYCKYHPLDGATYYCRQCNVHLCDCCINDDINKRHSVHCFICESVLESLGSANTVVPFWRRLTEAFKYPLNSSSMSLIVITSVISVLALLMPFLFILSVVMYLFAAGAILKYSFTCLERTAIGEMKAPDVLEAYQGGIILLFKLLVITVVMGVFAGLAAYYIGIAFGGILGVVALASFPAVLIRFAQTESVFEALNPFAAVALMAAIGLPYGLLIVFMLIMMTSVGVLQGWIDAILPAGSFLAQSMVSSYYMVVMFHLMGYMLFQYQHELGYSARSDEDEDKPTRSDIERITAKMDVLLKEGDYEKLVNLYYQSFKQFPNEACFFDRFFELIVACKKPALMADYGLIYLEFLSRKKRFDKLTSTFKQICFLLPDYLPNSPAMKVQLATFFRQQGDLKLAVKMLNGMHKLHPEFEGLPAAYTLLSDCLGDLPGMQVQAEKCRQMAEQLARRADAKKMALEQQRLAQQTAVTNNSVQPKTGRRGPPKLTSSGLTLELVPLDNVGADKN
;
A
#
# COMPACT_ATOMS: atom_id res chain seq x y z
N MET A 1 -7.41 -15.81 -12.71
CA MET A 1 -6.94 -14.82 -11.72
C MET A 1 -5.46 -15.03 -11.52
N ASN A 2 -4.68 -13.99 -11.77
CA ASN A 2 -3.23 -14.01 -11.51
C ASN A 2 -2.98 -13.44 -10.11
N TYR A 3 -2.16 -14.12 -9.33
CA TYR A 3 -1.81 -13.71 -7.97
C TYR A 3 -0.42 -13.08 -7.93
N CYS A 4 -0.19 -12.24 -6.94
CA CYS A 4 1.14 -11.69 -6.72
C CYS A 4 2.13 -12.82 -6.36
N LYS A 5 3.30 -12.83 -7.01
CA LYS A 5 4.39 -13.80 -6.72
C LYS A 5 4.76 -13.81 -5.23
N TYR A 6 4.77 -12.63 -4.60
CA TYR A 6 5.23 -12.46 -3.22
C TYR A 6 4.11 -12.51 -2.19
N HIS A 7 2.87 -12.22 -2.59
CA HIS A 7 1.69 -12.28 -1.74
C HIS A 7 0.64 -13.16 -2.44
N PRO A 8 0.71 -14.49 -2.27
CA PRO A 8 -0.16 -15.41 -3.00
C PRO A 8 -1.66 -15.26 -2.72
N LEU A 9 -2.02 -14.58 -1.62
CA LEU A 9 -3.40 -14.27 -1.26
C LEU A 9 -3.93 -13.02 -1.95
N ASP A 10 -3.04 -12.17 -2.48
CA ASP A 10 -3.40 -10.91 -3.12
C ASP A 10 -3.41 -11.05 -4.64
N GLY A 11 -4.44 -10.47 -5.26
CA GLY A 11 -4.54 -10.36 -6.72
C GLY A 11 -3.43 -9.47 -7.28
N ALA A 12 -2.91 -9.83 -8.45
CA ALA A 12 -1.90 -9.02 -9.13
C ALA A 12 -2.53 -7.83 -9.85
N THR A 13 -2.05 -6.63 -9.53
CA THR A 13 -2.42 -5.36 -10.16
C THR A 13 -1.41 -4.92 -11.22
N TYR A 14 -0.21 -5.50 -11.23
CA TYR A 14 0.87 -5.18 -12.16
C TYR A 14 1.54 -6.42 -12.73
N TYR A 15 2.12 -6.26 -13.92
CA TYR A 15 2.94 -7.26 -14.58
C TYR A 15 4.30 -6.67 -15.00
N CYS A 16 5.37 -7.38 -14.69
CA CYS A 16 6.72 -7.04 -15.13
C CYS A 16 7.10 -7.90 -16.33
N ARG A 17 7.23 -7.30 -17.51
CA ARG A 17 7.64 -8.02 -18.74
C ARG A 17 9.06 -8.57 -18.68
N GLN A 18 9.99 -7.85 -18.05
CA GLN A 18 11.41 -8.24 -18.02
C GLN A 18 11.66 -9.40 -17.06
N CYS A 19 11.02 -9.40 -15.90
CA CYS A 19 11.12 -10.49 -14.93
C CYS A 19 10.08 -11.60 -15.18
N ASN A 20 9.07 -11.36 -16.03
CA ASN A 20 7.93 -12.24 -16.25
C ASN A 20 7.21 -12.63 -14.94
N VAL A 21 6.86 -11.62 -14.12
CA VAL A 21 6.22 -11.81 -12.81
C VAL A 21 5.02 -10.89 -12.60
N HIS A 22 4.04 -11.41 -11.86
CA HIS A 22 2.85 -10.69 -11.41
C HIS A 22 3.03 -10.12 -10.01
N LEU A 23 2.64 -8.85 -9.81
CA LEU A 23 2.91 -8.07 -8.61
C LEU A 23 1.62 -7.38 -8.11
N CYS A 24 1.46 -7.25 -6.79
CA CYS A 24 0.43 -6.42 -6.15
C CYS A 24 0.98 -5.03 -5.81
N ASP A 25 0.09 -4.14 -5.35
CA ASP A 25 0.41 -2.75 -4.95
C ASP A 25 1.49 -2.63 -3.86
N CYS A 26 1.63 -3.64 -3.00
CA CYS A 26 2.69 -3.64 -1.99
C CYS A 26 4.08 -3.95 -2.59
N CYS A 27 4.16 -4.72 -3.68
CA CYS A 27 5.41 -5.28 -4.21
C CYS A 27 6.03 -4.48 -5.35
N ILE A 28 5.64 -3.22 -5.47
CA ILE A 28 6.05 -2.31 -6.53
C ILE A 28 6.76 -1.09 -5.96
N ASN A 29 7.58 -0.44 -6.78
CA ASN A 29 8.20 0.83 -6.47
C ASN A 29 7.36 1.99 -7.04
N ASP A 30 6.68 2.71 -6.15
CA ASP A 30 5.72 3.79 -6.44
C ASP A 30 6.27 5.17 -6.02
N ASP A 31 7.58 5.39 -6.16
CA ASP A 31 8.22 6.65 -5.79
C ASP A 31 7.57 7.84 -6.52
N ILE A 32 6.96 8.73 -5.73
CA ILE A 32 6.18 9.91 -6.16
C ILE A 32 6.99 10.80 -7.10
N ASN A 33 8.32 10.84 -6.92
CA ASN A 33 9.21 11.76 -7.62
C ASN A 33 9.54 11.33 -9.06
N LYS A 34 9.08 10.17 -9.53
CA LYS A 34 9.34 9.67 -10.90
C LYS A 34 8.04 9.49 -11.69
N ARG A 35 7.51 10.60 -12.21
CA ARG A 35 6.67 10.67 -13.43
C ARG A 35 5.48 9.68 -13.51
N HIS A 36 4.75 9.46 -12.42
CA HIS A 36 3.56 8.58 -12.38
C HIS A 36 3.80 7.14 -12.90
N SER A 37 5.05 6.72 -13.12
CA SER A 37 5.38 5.42 -13.64
C SER A 37 5.83 4.52 -12.51
N VAL A 38 5.13 3.40 -12.33
CA VAL A 38 5.46 2.40 -11.32
C VAL A 38 6.57 1.49 -11.84
N HIS A 39 7.55 1.19 -11.00
CA HIS A 39 8.70 0.37 -11.35
C HIS A 39 8.78 -0.95 -10.57
N CYS A 40 9.43 -1.96 -11.15
CA CYS A 40 9.75 -3.19 -10.45
C CYS A 40 10.85 -2.98 -9.40
N PHE A 41 10.74 -3.62 -8.22
CA PHE A 41 11.83 -3.57 -7.22
C PHE A 41 13.11 -4.31 -7.62
N ILE A 42 13.02 -5.26 -8.56
CA ILE A 42 14.15 -6.12 -8.94
C ILE A 42 14.92 -5.54 -10.14
N CYS A 43 14.23 -5.33 -11.26
CA CYS A 43 14.85 -4.91 -12.52
C CYS A 43 14.71 -3.42 -12.79
N GLU A 44 13.96 -2.68 -11.96
CA GLU A 44 13.68 -1.25 -12.11
C GLU A 44 12.96 -0.86 -13.42
N SER A 45 12.53 -1.83 -14.22
CA SER A 45 11.72 -1.60 -15.42
C SER A 45 10.35 -1.04 -15.05
N VAL A 46 9.76 -0.27 -15.96
CA VAL A 46 8.36 0.18 -15.84
C VAL A 46 7.44 -1.04 -15.85
N LEU A 47 6.42 -1.03 -14.99
CA LEU A 47 5.42 -2.08 -14.90
C LEU A 47 4.22 -1.79 -15.78
N GLU A 48 3.62 -2.85 -16.31
CA GLU A 48 2.34 -2.80 -17.01
C GLU A 48 1.21 -2.94 -15.99
N SER A 49 0.25 -2.01 -16.01
CA SER A 49 -0.94 -2.09 -15.16
C SER A 49 -1.88 -3.16 -15.69
N LEU A 50 -2.32 -4.06 -14.82
CA LEU A 50 -3.38 -5.03 -15.10
C LEU A 50 -4.76 -4.54 -14.63
N GLY A 51 -4.84 -3.32 -14.10
CA GLY A 51 -6.03 -2.79 -13.43
C GLY A 51 -6.38 -3.56 -12.16
N SER A 52 -7.62 -3.39 -11.69
CA SER A 52 -8.11 -4.07 -10.48
C SER A 52 -8.77 -5.43 -10.78
N ALA A 53 -8.71 -5.94 -12.02
CA ALA A 53 -9.42 -7.17 -12.43
C ALA A 53 -9.18 -8.39 -11.51
N ASN A 54 -7.94 -8.56 -11.01
CA ASN A 54 -7.58 -9.69 -10.16
C ASN A 54 -7.88 -9.46 -8.66
N THR A 55 -8.20 -8.23 -8.24
CA THR A 55 -8.49 -7.87 -6.84
C THR A 55 -9.98 -7.67 -6.59
N VAL A 56 -10.77 -7.50 -7.64
CA VAL A 56 -12.20 -7.19 -7.59
C VAL A 56 -13.02 -8.41 -7.20
N VAL A 57 -13.94 -8.22 -6.26
CA VAL A 57 -14.90 -9.26 -5.88
C VAL A 57 -15.92 -9.48 -6.99
N PRO A 58 -16.44 -10.70 -7.15
CA PRO A 58 -17.48 -10.92 -8.14
C PRO A 58 -18.74 -10.10 -7.89
N PHE A 59 -19.38 -9.58 -8.96
CA PHE A 59 -20.52 -8.67 -8.86
C PHE A 59 -21.68 -9.20 -8.00
N TRP A 60 -21.94 -10.51 -8.04
CA TRP A 60 -23.00 -11.14 -7.25
C TRP A 60 -22.73 -11.18 -5.74
N ARG A 61 -21.48 -10.96 -5.31
CA ARG A 61 -21.14 -10.76 -3.89
C ARG A 61 -21.28 -9.31 -3.46
N ARG A 62 -21.42 -8.38 -4.41
CA ARG A 62 -21.55 -6.94 -4.20
C ARG A 62 -22.98 -6.41 -4.38
N LEU A 63 -23.97 -7.31 -4.34
CA LEU A 63 -25.39 -6.95 -4.51
C LEU A 63 -25.84 -5.94 -3.46
N THR A 64 -25.49 -6.15 -2.19
CA THR A 64 -25.87 -5.23 -1.11
C THR A 64 -25.37 -3.81 -1.37
N GLU A 65 -24.12 -3.67 -1.82
CA GLU A 65 -23.52 -2.40 -2.20
C GLU A 65 -24.18 -1.82 -3.45
N ALA A 66 -24.49 -2.64 -4.45
CA ALA A 66 -25.17 -2.22 -5.66
C ALA A 66 -26.58 -1.66 -5.39
N PHE A 67 -27.33 -2.25 -4.44
CA PHE A 67 -28.60 -1.70 -3.98
C PHE A 67 -28.41 -0.43 -3.11
N LYS A 68 -27.29 -0.27 -2.41
CA LYS A 68 -26.98 0.98 -1.70
C LYS A 68 -26.55 2.10 -2.64
N TYR A 69 -26.05 1.78 -3.84
CA TYR A 69 -25.51 2.75 -4.79
C TYR A 69 -26.44 3.94 -5.10
N PRO A 70 -27.74 3.76 -5.40
CA PRO A 70 -28.63 4.88 -5.69
C PRO A 70 -29.14 5.60 -4.43
N LEU A 71 -28.78 5.18 -3.21
CA LEU A 71 -29.23 5.81 -1.96
C LEU A 71 -28.46 7.09 -1.59
N ASN A 72 -27.57 7.55 -2.47
CA ASN A 72 -26.95 8.88 -2.32
C ASN A 72 -28.00 9.99 -2.50
N SER A 73 -27.83 11.12 -1.80
CA SER A 73 -28.73 12.28 -1.84
C SER A 73 -28.97 12.78 -3.27
N SER A 74 -27.91 12.83 -4.09
CA SER A 74 -28.00 13.25 -5.50
C SER A 74 -28.90 12.31 -6.31
N SER A 75 -28.63 11.01 -6.32
CA SER A 75 -29.41 10.01 -7.07
C SER A 75 -30.86 9.92 -6.58
N MET A 76 -31.08 9.94 -5.26
CA MET A 76 -32.43 9.89 -4.68
C MET A 76 -33.27 11.11 -5.07
N SER A 77 -32.67 12.31 -5.07
CA SER A 77 -33.37 13.52 -5.49
C SER A 77 -33.84 13.43 -6.94
N LEU A 78 -33.00 12.92 -7.85
CA LEU A 78 -33.35 12.73 -9.26
C LEU A 78 -34.47 11.68 -9.42
N ILE A 79 -34.39 10.56 -8.70
CA ILE A 79 -35.42 9.51 -8.76
C ILE A 79 -36.78 10.07 -8.31
N VAL A 80 -36.82 10.83 -7.21
CA VAL A 80 -38.05 11.45 -6.71
C VAL A 80 -38.60 12.48 -7.71
N ILE A 81 -37.76 13.40 -8.19
CA ILE A 81 -38.18 14.47 -9.11
C ILE A 81 -38.72 13.88 -10.42
N THR A 82 -37.98 12.96 -11.04
CA THR A 82 -38.40 12.32 -12.30
C THR A 82 -39.67 11.48 -12.14
N SER A 83 -39.87 10.86 -10.98
CA SER A 83 -41.10 10.11 -10.69
C SER A 83 -42.30 11.02 -10.49
N VAL A 84 -42.15 12.13 -9.77
CA VAL A 84 -43.20 13.14 -9.63
C VAL A 84 -43.57 13.74 -10.99
N ILE A 85 -42.58 14.09 -11.82
CA ILE A 85 -42.82 14.60 -13.18
C ILE A 85 -43.57 13.57 -14.03
N SER A 86 -43.19 12.30 -13.97
CA SER A 86 -43.85 11.22 -14.71
C SER A 86 -45.32 11.06 -14.31
N VAL A 87 -45.64 11.16 -13.02
CA VAL A 87 -47.02 11.08 -12.53
C VAL A 87 -47.82 12.33 -12.91
N LEU A 88 -47.23 13.53 -12.77
CA LEU A 88 -47.88 14.77 -13.20
C LEU A 88 -48.20 14.78 -14.69
N ALA A 89 -47.29 14.23 -15.51
CA ALA A 89 -47.53 14.04 -16.94
C ALA A 89 -48.75 13.14 -17.17
N LEU A 90 -48.89 12.04 -16.44
CA LEU A 90 -50.03 11.12 -16.54
C LEU A 90 -51.37 11.78 -16.13
N LEU A 91 -51.35 12.67 -15.14
CA LEU A 91 -52.54 13.35 -14.60
C LEU A 91 -53.05 14.50 -15.49
N MET A 92 -52.28 14.95 -16.49
CA MET A 92 -52.68 16.02 -17.41
C MET A 92 -52.92 15.54 -18.86
N PRO A 93 -53.86 14.61 -19.10
CA PRO A 93 -54.10 14.05 -20.44
C PRO A 93 -54.67 15.09 -21.43
N PHE A 94 -55.30 16.16 -20.94
CA PHE A 94 -55.86 17.24 -21.75
C PHE A 94 -54.79 18.09 -22.47
N LEU A 95 -53.54 18.04 -22.00
CA LEU A 95 -52.37 18.64 -22.67
C LEU A 95 -51.46 17.54 -23.21
N PHE A 96 -52.00 16.68 -24.07
CA PHE A 96 -51.31 15.47 -24.56
C PHE A 96 -49.85 15.71 -24.99
N ILE A 97 -49.60 16.74 -25.81
CA ILE A 97 -48.25 17.07 -26.28
C ILE A 97 -47.31 17.42 -25.10
N LEU A 98 -47.77 18.25 -24.17
CA LEU A 98 -46.98 18.65 -23.00
C LEU A 98 -46.73 17.47 -22.07
N SER A 99 -47.73 16.63 -21.83
CA SER A 99 -47.63 15.40 -21.05
C SER A 99 -46.56 14.45 -21.62
N VAL A 100 -46.61 14.20 -22.93
CA VAL A 100 -45.62 13.35 -23.61
C VAL A 100 -44.21 13.95 -23.50
N VAL A 101 -44.05 15.25 -23.71
CA VAL A 101 -42.74 15.92 -23.59
C VAL A 101 -42.20 15.82 -22.16
N MET A 102 -43.03 16.04 -21.15
CA MET A 102 -42.63 15.94 -19.73
C MET A 102 -42.24 14.50 -19.35
N TYR A 103 -42.98 13.50 -19.82
CA TYR A 103 -42.66 12.09 -19.60
C TYR A 103 -41.34 11.70 -20.29
N LEU A 104 -41.16 12.06 -21.56
CA LEU A 104 -39.92 11.78 -22.30
C LEU A 104 -38.72 12.50 -21.67
N PHE A 105 -38.90 13.70 -21.14
CA PHE A 105 -37.86 14.42 -20.41
C PHE A 105 -37.47 13.67 -19.13
N ALA A 106 -38.45 13.25 -18.30
CA ALA A 106 -38.18 12.51 -17.08
C ALA A 106 -37.51 11.16 -17.36
N ALA A 107 -38.03 10.40 -18.34
CA ALA A 107 -37.46 9.13 -18.79
C ALA A 107 -36.04 9.31 -19.36
N GLY A 108 -35.81 10.38 -20.13
CA GLY A 108 -34.50 10.69 -20.71
C GLY A 108 -33.47 11.09 -19.65
N ALA A 109 -33.90 11.84 -18.63
CA ALA A 109 -33.05 12.24 -17.52
C ALA A 109 -32.58 11.04 -16.69
N ILE A 110 -33.49 10.16 -16.25
CA ILE A 110 -33.12 8.95 -15.49
C ILE A 110 -32.27 8.00 -16.34
N LEU A 111 -32.59 7.86 -17.62
CA LEU A 111 -31.84 7.02 -18.55
C LEU A 111 -30.42 7.52 -18.74
N LYS A 112 -30.22 8.82 -19.00
CA LYS A 112 -28.89 9.40 -19.15
C LYS A 112 -28.08 9.27 -17.87
N TYR A 113 -28.70 9.54 -16.73
CA TYR A 113 -28.05 9.36 -15.43
C TYR A 113 -27.58 7.92 -15.22
N SER A 114 -28.44 6.93 -15.53
CA SER A 114 -28.12 5.51 -15.43
C SER A 114 -26.97 5.12 -16.37
N PHE A 115 -26.95 5.63 -17.62
CA PHE A 115 -25.84 5.43 -18.55
C PHE A 115 -24.52 6.00 -18.03
N THR A 116 -24.54 7.21 -17.47
CA THR A 116 -23.37 7.81 -16.84
C THR A 116 -22.88 6.96 -15.65
N CYS A 117 -23.79 6.37 -14.86
CA CYS A 117 -23.42 5.43 -13.79
C CYS A 117 -22.71 4.20 -14.36
N LEU A 118 -23.21 3.63 -15.46
CA LEU A 118 -22.57 2.49 -16.14
C LEU A 118 -21.16 2.85 -16.63
N GLU A 119 -21.00 3.97 -17.33
CA GLU A 119 -19.71 4.43 -17.87
C GLU A 119 -18.68 4.64 -16.75
N ARG A 120 -19.07 5.40 -15.72
CA ARG A 120 -18.21 5.71 -14.56
C ARG A 120 -17.87 4.46 -13.75
N THR A 121 -18.83 3.58 -13.50
CA THR A 121 -18.53 2.31 -12.80
C THR A 121 -17.63 1.40 -13.65
N ALA A 122 -17.76 1.40 -14.98
CA ALA A 122 -16.93 0.58 -15.87
C ALA A 122 -15.45 0.99 -15.86
N ILE A 123 -15.15 2.27 -15.61
CA ILE A 123 -13.79 2.78 -15.46
C ILE A 123 -13.25 2.74 -14.02
N GLY A 124 -14.06 2.30 -13.05
CA GLY A 124 -13.63 2.12 -11.66
C GLY A 124 -14.22 3.10 -10.65
N GLU A 125 -15.02 4.08 -11.08
CA GLU A 125 -15.69 5.01 -10.17
C GLU A 125 -16.91 4.35 -9.50
N MET A 126 -16.73 3.90 -8.26
CA MET A 126 -17.75 3.15 -7.50
C MET A 126 -18.77 4.04 -6.79
N LYS A 127 -18.63 5.37 -6.87
CA LYS A 127 -19.54 6.35 -6.25
C LYS A 127 -20.54 6.87 -7.30
N ALA A 128 -21.77 7.12 -6.87
CA ALA A 128 -22.80 7.66 -7.75
C ALA A 128 -22.45 9.11 -8.15
N PRO A 129 -22.50 9.46 -9.45
CA PRO A 129 -22.15 10.79 -9.93
C PRO A 129 -23.16 11.83 -9.47
N ASP A 130 -22.70 13.09 -9.39
CA ASP A 130 -23.59 14.20 -9.08
C ASP A 130 -24.51 14.52 -10.27
N VAL A 131 -25.71 15.01 -9.97
CA VAL A 131 -26.79 15.18 -10.95
C VAL A 131 -26.43 16.23 -12.00
N LEU A 132 -25.69 17.27 -11.59
CA LEU A 132 -25.33 18.39 -12.44
C LEU A 132 -24.25 18.03 -13.47
N GLU A 133 -23.32 17.15 -13.10
CA GLU A 133 -22.26 16.66 -14.00
C GLU A 133 -22.79 15.70 -15.06
N ALA A 134 -23.91 15.02 -14.78
CA ALA A 134 -24.47 14.00 -15.66
C ALA A 134 -25.34 14.56 -16.81
N TYR A 135 -25.62 15.88 -16.85
CA TYR A 135 -26.69 16.43 -17.68
C TYR A 135 -26.21 17.16 -18.94
N GLN A 136 -25.83 16.40 -19.98
CA GLN A 136 -25.77 16.85 -21.37
C GLN A 136 -26.22 15.73 -22.33
N GLY A 137 -27.03 16.04 -23.34
CA GLY A 137 -27.37 15.11 -24.45
C GLY A 137 -28.41 14.01 -24.18
N GLY A 138 -29.11 14.02 -23.04
CA GLY A 138 -30.00 12.91 -22.63
C GLY A 138 -31.17 12.57 -23.56
N ILE A 139 -31.74 13.56 -24.27
CA ILE A 139 -32.87 13.32 -25.20
C ILE A 139 -32.41 12.52 -26.43
N ILE A 140 -31.25 12.83 -26.98
CA ILE A 140 -30.69 12.12 -28.14
C ILE A 140 -30.38 10.67 -27.75
N LEU A 141 -29.83 10.46 -26.55
CA LEU A 141 -29.58 9.13 -26.00
C LEU A 141 -30.88 8.32 -25.89
N LEU A 142 -31.93 8.91 -25.32
CA LEU A 142 -33.24 8.25 -25.22
C LEU A 142 -33.80 7.87 -26.58
N PHE A 143 -33.70 8.76 -27.58
CA PHE A 143 -34.16 8.45 -28.92
C PHE A 143 -33.38 7.30 -29.56
N LYS A 144 -32.04 7.28 -29.43
CA LYS A 144 -31.20 6.18 -29.90
C LYS A 144 -31.59 4.84 -29.25
N LEU A 145 -31.85 4.83 -27.94
CA LEU A 145 -32.25 3.63 -27.22
C LEU A 145 -33.68 3.16 -27.54
N LEU A 146 -34.58 4.12 -27.78
CA LEU A 146 -35.93 3.84 -28.28
C LEU A 146 -35.84 3.14 -29.63
N VAL A 147 -35.02 3.66 -30.55
CA VAL A 147 -34.79 3.04 -31.86
C VAL A 147 -34.25 1.61 -31.71
N ILE A 148 -33.25 1.38 -30.85
CA ILE A 148 -32.71 0.03 -30.57
C ILE A 148 -33.82 -0.92 -30.10
N THR A 149 -34.61 -0.48 -29.12
CA THR A 149 -35.67 -1.30 -28.51
C THR A 149 -36.77 -1.61 -29.52
N VAL A 150 -37.18 -0.61 -30.33
CA VAL A 150 -38.18 -0.77 -31.40
C VAL A 150 -37.67 -1.71 -32.48
N VAL A 151 -36.43 -1.58 -32.93
CA VAL A 151 -35.86 -2.47 -33.96
C VAL A 151 -35.87 -3.93 -33.49
N MET A 152 -35.42 -4.19 -32.26
CA MET A 152 -35.45 -5.55 -31.71
C MET A 152 -36.87 -6.08 -31.52
N GLY A 153 -37.79 -5.25 -31.02
CA GLY A 153 -39.19 -5.61 -30.82
C GLY A 153 -39.92 -5.90 -32.14
N VAL A 154 -39.72 -5.06 -33.16
CA VAL A 154 -40.28 -5.25 -34.51
C VAL A 154 -39.72 -6.53 -35.13
N PHE A 155 -38.42 -6.80 -35.00
CA PHE A 155 -37.82 -8.03 -35.51
C PHE A 155 -38.46 -9.28 -34.88
N ALA A 156 -38.61 -9.32 -33.56
CA ALA A 156 -39.26 -10.42 -32.86
C ALA A 156 -40.76 -10.53 -33.22
N GLY A 157 -41.46 -9.40 -33.35
CA GLY A 157 -42.87 -9.34 -33.73
C GLY A 157 -43.13 -9.80 -35.16
N LEU A 158 -42.29 -9.41 -36.11
CA LEU A 158 -42.37 -9.88 -37.50
C LEU A 158 -42.11 -11.39 -37.56
N ALA A 159 -41.14 -11.90 -36.80
CA ALA A 159 -40.92 -13.34 -36.71
C ALA A 159 -42.12 -14.08 -36.11
N ALA A 160 -42.75 -13.51 -35.08
CA ALA A 160 -43.98 -14.05 -34.50
C ALA A 160 -45.13 -14.11 -35.53
N TYR A 161 -45.24 -13.08 -36.36
CA TYR A 161 -46.29 -12.96 -37.38
C TYR A 161 -46.08 -13.89 -38.57
N TYR A 162 -44.85 -13.95 -39.13
CA TYR A 162 -44.57 -14.70 -40.35
C TYR A 162 -44.18 -16.16 -40.13
N ILE A 163 -43.49 -16.48 -39.04
CA ILE A 163 -42.97 -17.84 -38.77
C ILE A 163 -43.84 -18.54 -37.72
N GLY A 164 -44.36 -17.78 -36.74
CA GLY A 164 -45.28 -18.25 -35.72
C GLY A 164 -44.89 -17.82 -34.32
N ILE A 165 -45.88 -17.81 -33.43
CA ILE A 165 -45.79 -17.28 -32.06
C ILE A 165 -44.66 -17.93 -31.26
N ALA A 166 -44.45 -19.25 -31.41
CA ALA A 166 -43.39 -19.96 -30.71
C ALA A 166 -41.99 -19.44 -31.08
N PHE A 167 -41.72 -19.28 -32.37
CA PHE A 167 -40.42 -18.81 -32.86
C PHE A 167 -40.20 -17.32 -32.53
N GLY A 168 -41.23 -16.49 -32.69
CA GLY A 168 -41.19 -15.09 -32.26
C GLY A 168 -40.97 -14.95 -30.76
N GLY A 169 -41.56 -15.83 -29.94
CA GLY A 169 -41.33 -15.88 -28.50
C GLY A 169 -39.88 -16.20 -28.15
N ILE A 170 -39.27 -17.19 -28.80
CA ILE A 170 -37.85 -17.53 -28.63
C ILE A 170 -36.96 -16.33 -28.99
N LEU A 171 -37.22 -15.68 -30.13
CA LEU A 171 -36.48 -14.48 -30.52
C LEU A 171 -36.69 -13.31 -29.55
N GLY A 172 -37.88 -13.18 -28.97
CA GLY A 172 -38.15 -12.21 -27.91
C GLY A 172 -37.31 -12.46 -26.66
N VAL A 173 -37.20 -13.72 -26.23
CA VAL A 173 -36.32 -14.10 -25.10
C VAL A 173 -34.85 -13.82 -25.42
N VAL A 174 -34.40 -14.15 -26.64
CA VAL A 174 -33.03 -13.86 -27.09
C VAL A 174 -32.78 -12.34 -27.13
N ALA A 175 -33.72 -11.55 -27.63
CA ALA A 175 -33.62 -10.09 -27.67
C ALA A 175 -33.55 -9.50 -26.25
N LEU A 176 -34.37 -10.01 -25.32
CA LEU A 176 -34.36 -9.61 -23.91
C LEU A 176 -33.03 -9.96 -23.24
N ALA A 177 -32.55 -11.20 -23.44
CA ALA A 177 -31.26 -11.65 -22.92
C ALA A 177 -30.08 -10.88 -23.56
N SER A 178 -30.23 -10.38 -24.78
CA SER A 178 -29.22 -9.59 -25.48
C SER A 178 -29.24 -8.12 -25.13
N PHE A 179 -30.33 -7.64 -24.52
CA PHE A 179 -30.52 -6.22 -24.25
C PHE A 179 -29.37 -5.61 -23.42
N PRO A 180 -28.89 -6.22 -22.31
CA PRO A 180 -27.74 -5.67 -21.58
C PRO A 180 -26.46 -5.63 -22.42
N ALA A 181 -26.22 -6.62 -23.29
CA ALA A 181 -25.04 -6.62 -24.15
C ALA A 181 -25.11 -5.48 -25.19
N VAL A 182 -26.28 -5.23 -25.77
CA VAL A 182 -26.50 -4.13 -26.70
C VAL A 182 -26.31 -2.78 -26.01
N LEU A 183 -26.83 -2.61 -24.79
CA LEU A 183 -26.64 -1.38 -24.00
C LEU A 183 -25.16 -1.13 -23.67
N ILE A 184 -24.42 -2.16 -23.27
CA ILE A 184 -22.97 -2.09 -23.01
C ILE A 184 -22.22 -1.69 -24.27
N ARG A 185 -22.50 -2.35 -25.40
CA ARG A 185 -21.87 -2.05 -26.68
C ARG A 185 -22.20 -0.63 -27.15
N PHE A 186 -23.42 -0.19 -26.88
CA PHE A 186 -23.83 1.17 -27.16
C PHE A 186 -23.08 2.19 -26.29
N ALA A 187 -22.86 1.92 -24.99
CA ALA A 187 -22.05 2.76 -24.13
C ALA A 187 -20.57 2.85 -24.59
N GLN A 188 -20.05 1.79 -25.23
CA GLN A 188 -18.68 1.78 -25.75
C GLN A 188 -18.52 2.45 -27.12
N THR A 189 -19.52 2.36 -27.99
CA THR A 189 -19.42 2.75 -29.41
C THR A 189 -20.20 4.01 -29.78
N GLU A 190 -21.16 4.41 -28.94
CA GLU A 190 -22.13 5.49 -29.18
C GLU A 190 -22.94 5.38 -30.50
N SER A 191 -22.82 4.23 -31.17
CA SER A 191 -23.39 3.92 -32.49
C SER A 191 -24.49 2.88 -32.36
N VAL A 192 -25.69 3.22 -32.85
CA VAL A 192 -26.86 2.32 -32.83
C VAL A 192 -26.62 1.08 -33.68
N PHE A 193 -25.97 1.24 -34.84
CA PHE A 193 -25.72 0.13 -35.76
C PHE A 193 -24.68 -0.86 -35.19
N GLU A 194 -23.61 -0.34 -34.59
CA GLU A 194 -22.58 -1.19 -33.98
C GLU A 194 -23.09 -1.88 -32.71
N ALA A 195 -23.96 -1.21 -31.94
CA ALA A 195 -24.59 -1.80 -30.76
C ALA A 195 -25.52 -2.97 -31.10
N LEU A 196 -26.25 -2.88 -32.21
CA LEU A 196 -27.16 -3.93 -32.68
C LEU A 196 -26.47 -5.08 -33.41
N ASN A 197 -25.13 -5.06 -33.53
CA ASN A 197 -24.39 -6.14 -34.17
C ASN A 197 -24.49 -7.43 -33.32
N PRO A 198 -25.16 -8.50 -33.82
CA PRO A 198 -25.38 -9.72 -33.05
C PRO A 198 -24.08 -10.46 -32.74
N PHE A 199 -23.08 -10.39 -33.63
CA PHE A 199 -21.79 -11.04 -33.39
C PHE A 199 -21.03 -10.37 -32.25
N ALA A 200 -21.12 -9.04 -32.13
CA ALA A 200 -20.49 -8.31 -31.04
C ALA A 200 -21.20 -8.60 -29.71
N ALA A 201 -22.53 -8.71 -29.71
CA ALA A 201 -23.29 -9.10 -28.53
C ALA A 201 -22.93 -10.51 -28.06
N VAL A 202 -22.87 -11.48 -28.98
CA VAL A 202 -22.48 -12.87 -28.68
C VAL A 202 -21.02 -12.95 -28.21
N ALA A 203 -20.11 -12.21 -28.82
CA ALA A 203 -18.70 -12.16 -28.40
C ALA A 203 -18.57 -11.64 -26.96
N LEU A 204 -19.33 -10.60 -26.60
CA LEU A 204 -19.35 -10.07 -25.23
C LEU A 204 -19.93 -11.08 -24.23
N MET A 205 -21.03 -11.74 -24.58
CA MET A 205 -21.62 -12.79 -23.75
C MET A 205 -20.66 -13.97 -23.56
N ALA A 206 -19.95 -14.36 -24.61
CA ALA A 206 -18.98 -15.45 -24.57
C ALA A 206 -17.73 -15.09 -23.76
N ALA A 207 -17.26 -13.84 -23.84
CA ALA A 207 -16.11 -13.36 -23.07
C ALA A 207 -16.40 -13.36 -21.57
N ILE A 208 -17.60 -12.97 -21.16
CA ILE A 208 -18.01 -12.94 -19.75
C ILE A 208 -18.40 -14.35 -19.26
N GLY A 209 -19.09 -15.13 -20.10
CA GLY A 209 -19.51 -16.51 -19.82
C GLY A 209 -20.73 -16.61 -18.89
N LEU A 210 -20.76 -17.67 -18.06
CA LEU A 210 -21.86 -18.00 -17.16
C LEU A 210 -22.31 -16.84 -16.21
N PRO A 211 -21.40 -16.00 -15.70
CA PRO A 211 -21.75 -14.80 -14.93
C PRO A 211 -22.71 -13.84 -15.64
N TYR A 212 -22.68 -13.77 -16.97
CA TYR A 212 -23.65 -12.98 -17.74
C TYR A 212 -25.08 -13.52 -17.55
N GLY A 213 -25.25 -14.84 -17.56
CA GLY A 213 -26.55 -15.47 -17.30
C GLY A 213 -27.11 -15.12 -15.92
N LEU A 214 -26.23 -14.98 -14.91
CA LEU A 214 -26.64 -14.54 -13.57
C LEU A 214 -27.13 -13.08 -13.57
N LEU A 215 -26.50 -12.19 -14.36
CA LEU A 215 -26.98 -10.83 -14.57
C LEU A 215 -28.38 -10.83 -15.20
N ILE A 216 -28.62 -11.68 -16.19
CA ILE A 216 -29.95 -11.83 -16.81
C ILE A 216 -30.98 -12.33 -15.79
N VAL A 217 -30.64 -13.29 -14.93
CA VAL A 217 -31.55 -13.74 -13.87
C VAL A 217 -31.91 -12.60 -12.92
N PHE A 218 -30.95 -11.79 -12.48
CA PHE A 218 -31.25 -10.62 -11.65
C PHE A 218 -32.12 -9.59 -12.39
N MET A 219 -31.86 -9.35 -13.68
CA MET A 219 -32.68 -8.46 -14.49
C MET A 219 -34.13 -8.93 -14.56
N LEU A 220 -34.37 -10.22 -14.78
CA LEU A 220 -35.71 -10.82 -14.80
C LEU A 220 -36.40 -10.73 -13.45
N ILE A 221 -35.68 -11.02 -12.35
CA ILE A 221 -36.21 -10.88 -10.99
C ILE A 221 -36.64 -9.44 -10.72
N MET A 222 -35.80 -8.45 -11.07
CA MET A 222 -36.12 -7.03 -10.85
C MET A 222 -37.25 -6.53 -11.75
N MET A 223 -37.33 -7.00 -12.99
CA MET A 223 -38.41 -6.63 -13.90
C MET A 223 -39.76 -7.22 -13.44
N THR A 224 -39.77 -8.48 -13.01
CA THR A 224 -40.99 -9.15 -12.52
C THR A 224 -41.42 -8.65 -11.15
N SER A 225 -40.47 -8.28 -10.27
CA SER A 225 -40.78 -7.76 -8.94
C SER A 225 -41.50 -6.42 -8.99
N VAL A 226 -41.25 -5.56 -9.99
CA VAL A 226 -42.02 -4.31 -10.18
C VAL A 226 -43.52 -4.60 -10.35
N GLY A 227 -43.88 -5.60 -11.16
CA GLY A 227 -45.27 -5.97 -11.39
C GLY A 227 -45.94 -6.57 -10.14
N VAL A 228 -45.21 -7.41 -9.39
CA VAL A 228 -45.69 -7.93 -8.11
C VAL A 228 -45.89 -6.77 -7.13
N LEU A 229 -44.85 -5.96 -6.89
CA LEU A 229 -44.91 -4.81 -5.97
C LEU A 229 -46.07 -3.87 -6.29
N GLN A 230 -46.31 -3.60 -7.57
CA GLN A 230 -47.45 -2.79 -8.01
C GLN A 230 -48.77 -3.38 -7.50
N GLY A 231 -49.03 -4.67 -7.68
CA GLY A 231 -50.26 -5.30 -7.20
C GLY A 231 -50.46 -5.23 -5.68
N TRP A 232 -49.37 -5.28 -4.90
CA TRP A 232 -49.42 -5.10 -3.44
C TRP A 232 -49.65 -3.63 -3.05
N ILE A 233 -48.98 -2.68 -3.73
CA ILE A 233 -49.12 -1.25 -3.48
C ILE A 233 -50.51 -0.76 -3.87
N ASP A 234 -51.06 -1.24 -4.99
CA ASP A 234 -52.43 -0.95 -5.41
C ASP A 234 -53.47 -1.33 -4.34
N ALA A 235 -53.24 -2.43 -3.63
CA ALA A 235 -54.13 -2.89 -2.56
C ALA A 235 -54.08 -2.01 -1.30
N ILE A 236 -52.93 -1.38 -1.00
CA ILE A 236 -52.71 -0.61 0.23
C ILE A 236 -52.92 0.89 0.01
N LEU A 237 -52.38 1.43 -1.09
CA LEU A 237 -52.36 2.85 -1.41
C LEU A 237 -52.63 3.10 -2.91
N PRO A 238 -53.90 3.01 -3.35
CA PRO A 238 -54.26 3.14 -4.76
C PRO A 238 -53.82 4.46 -5.39
N ALA A 239 -53.95 5.56 -4.64
CA ALA A 239 -53.62 6.91 -5.13
C ALA A 239 -52.11 7.16 -5.32
N GLY A 240 -51.26 6.42 -4.61
CA GLY A 240 -49.80 6.56 -4.64
C GLY A 240 -49.08 5.53 -5.52
N SER A 241 -49.81 4.58 -6.09
CA SER A 241 -49.21 3.40 -6.72
C SER A 241 -48.34 3.72 -7.94
N PHE A 242 -48.81 4.59 -8.84
CA PHE A 242 -48.02 5.01 -10.01
C PHE A 242 -46.73 5.75 -9.62
N LEU A 243 -46.77 6.55 -8.55
CA LEU A 243 -45.58 7.23 -8.04
C LEU A 243 -44.58 6.22 -7.49
N ALA A 244 -45.05 5.31 -6.63
CA ALA A 244 -44.21 4.26 -6.06
C ALA A 244 -43.62 3.35 -7.15
N GLN A 245 -44.41 2.95 -8.14
CA GLN A 245 -43.97 2.17 -9.28
C GLN A 245 -42.88 2.89 -10.08
N SER A 246 -43.08 4.18 -10.38
CA SER A 246 -42.07 4.99 -11.08
C SER A 246 -40.78 5.09 -10.26
N MET A 247 -40.88 5.30 -8.95
CA MET A 247 -39.70 5.38 -8.06
C MET A 247 -38.94 4.05 -8.03
N VAL A 248 -39.64 2.92 -7.86
CA VAL A 248 -39.02 1.58 -7.86
C VAL A 248 -38.38 1.28 -9.21
N SER A 249 -39.05 1.61 -10.32
CA SER A 249 -38.54 1.36 -11.67
C SER A 249 -37.28 2.17 -11.94
N SER A 250 -37.28 3.47 -11.63
CA SER A 250 -36.12 4.35 -11.75
C SER A 250 -34.96 3.90 -10.86
N TYR A 251 -35.25 3.47 -9.63
CA TYR A 251 -34.24 2.95 -8.71
C TYR A 251 -33.59 1.66 -9.25
N TYR A 252 -34.39 0.68 -9.67
CA TYR A 252 -33.90 -0.57 -10.26
C TYR A 252 -33.11 -0.36 -11.55
N MET A 253 -33.50 0.64 -12.35
CA MET A 253 -32.75 1.03 -13.53
C MET A 253 -31.32 1.48 -13.18
N VAL A 254 -31.16 2.37 -12.19
CA VAL A 254 -29.82 2.82 -11.76
C VAL A 254 -28.99 1.64 -11.22
N VAL A 255 -29.60 0.77 -10.40
CA VAL A 255 -28.93 -0.44 -9.88
C VAL A 255 -28.47 -1.34 -11.02
N MET A 256 -29.32 -1.59 -12.02
CA MET A 256 -28.98 -2.45 -13.16
C MET A 256 -27.83 -1.90 -14.00
N PHE A 257 -27.85 -0.60 -14.30
CA PHE A 257 -26.77 0.04 -15.03
C PHE A 257 -25.45 0.04 -14.25
N HIS A 258 -25.51 0.28 -12.94
CA HIS A 258 -24.34 0.14 -12.07
C HIS A 258 -23.79 -1.30 -12.06
N LEU A 259 -24.67 -2.31 -11.95
CA LEU A 259 -24.26 -3.73 -12.03
C LEU A 259 -23.62 -4.08 -13.38
N MET A 260 -24.17 -3.55 -14.48
CA MET A 260 -23.60 -3.72 -15.81
C MET A 260 -22.22 -3.06 -15.91
N GLY A 261 -22.07 -1.82 -15.42
CA GLY A 261 -20.77 -1.13 -15.38
C GLY A 261 -19.76 -1.90 -14.52
N TYR A 262 -20.18 -2.39 -13.35
CA TYR A 262 -19.32 -3.17 -12.46
C TYR A 262 -18.88 -4.49 -13.09
N MET A 263 -19.77 -5.16 -13.83
CA MET A 263 -19.42 -6.36 -14.59
C MET A 263 -18.35 -6.04 -15.65
N LEU A 264 -18.44 -4.92 -16.37
CA LEU A 264 -17.38 -4.51 -17.29
C LEU A 264 -16.06 -4.30 -16.56
N PHE A 265 -16.09 -3.59 -15.45
CA PHE A 265 -14.92 -3.36 -14.62
C PHE A 265 -14.28 -4.67 -14.11
N GLN A 266 -15.09 -5.67 -13.74
CA GLN A 266 -14.63 -6.98 -13.31
C GLN A 266 -13.95 -7.76 -14.45
N TYR A 267 -14.50 -7.71 -15.67
CA TYR A 267 -14.03 -8.46 -16.86
C TYR A 267 -13.22 -7.58 -17.83
N GLN A 268 -12.61 -6.50 -17.32
CA GLN A 268 -11.87 -5.51 -18.10
C GLN A 268 -10.76 -6.15 -18.96
N HIS A 269 -10.05 -7.15 -18.43
CA HIS A 269 -8.94 -7.82 -19.13
C HIS A 269 -9.46 -8.63 -20.33
N GLU A 270 -10.53 -9.41 -20.15
CA GLU A 270 -11.19 -10.16 -21.22
C GLU A 270 -11.78 -9.23 -22.30
N LEU A 271 -12.16 -8.01 -21.91
CA LEU A 271 -12.68 -6.96 -22.78
C LEU A 271 -11.59 -6.07 -23.40
N GLY A 272 -10.32 -6.30 -23.06
CA GLY A 272 -9.17 -5.64 -23.69
C GLY A 272 -8.88 -4.23 -23.17
N TYR A 273 -9.31 -3.87 -21.96
CA TYR A 273 -8.99 -2.58 -21.33
C TYR A 273 -8.54 -2.75 -19.88
N SER A 274 -7.90 -1.72 -19.32
CA SER A 274 -7.44 -1.71 -17.92
C SER A 274 -7.93 -0.46 -17.19
N ALA A 275 -8.69 -0.66 -16.13
CA ALA A 275 -9.28 0.33 -15.25
C ALA A 275 -8.92 -0.01 -13.79
N ARG A 276 -8.63 1.03 -13.01
CA ARG A 276 -8.36 0.91 -11.57
C ARG A 276 -9.49 1.59 -10.82
N SER A 277 -9.91 1.04 -9.68
CA SER A 277 -10.95 1.69 -8.89
C SER A 277 -10.43 2.95 -8.21
N ASP A 278 -11.25 4.00 -8.13
CA ASP A 278 -10.92 5.23 -7.38
C ASP A 278 -10.64 4.93 -5.91
N GLU A 279 -11.28 3.89 -5.35
CA GLU A 279 -11.01 3.40 -3.99
C GLU A 279 -9.54 2.98 -3.80
N ASP A 280 -8.85 2.57 -4.86
CA ASP A 280 -7.41 2.28 -4.84
C ASP A 280 -6.55 3.55 -4.98
N GLU A 281 -7.05 4.59 -5.66
CA GLU A 281 -6.35 5.87 -5.83
C GLU A 281 -6.43 6.76 -4.58
N ASP A 282 -7.53 6.66 -3.82
CA ASP A 282 -7.73 7.35 -2.53
C ASP A 282 -6.81 6.81 -1.41
N LYS A 283 -5.99 5.77 -1.67
CA LYS A 283 -5.06 5.22 -0.68
C LYS A 283 -3.95 6.23 -0.35
N PRO A 284 -3.63 6.43 0.95
CA PRO A 284 -2.58 7.36 1.33
C PRO A 284 -1.24 6.94 0.73
N THR A 285 -0.50 7.92 0.24
CA THR A 285 0.80 7.69 -0.35
C THR A 285 1.73 7.02 0.65
N ARG A 286 2.34 5.90 0.24
CA ARG A 286 3.25 5.15 1.11
C ARG A 286 4.41 6.02 1.56
N SER A 287 4.73 5.93 2.84
CA SER A 287 5.94 6.53 3.39
C SER A 287 7.20 5.85 2.83
N ASP A 288 8.33 6.55 2.86
CA ASP A 288 9.61 5.97 2.42
C ASP A 288 9.99 4.72 3.24
N ILE A 289 9.61 4.69 4.52
CA ILE A 289 9.83 3.55 5.42
C ILE A 289 9.06 2.33 4.94
N GLU A 290 7.78 2.48 4.60
CA GLU A 290 6.94 1.39 4.08
C GLU A 290 7.44 0.90 2.73
N ARG A 291 7.85 1.80 1.84
CA ARG A 291 8.39 1.46 0.51
C ARG A 291 9.69 0.66 0.61
N ILE A 292 10.62 1.11 1.44
CA ILE A 292 11.90 0.40 1.67
C ILE A 292 11.64 -0.95 2.32
N THR A 293 10.74 -1.00 3.29
CA THR A 293 10.32 -2.24 3.95
C THR A 293 9.76 -3.25 2.95
N ALA A 294 8.88 -2.81 2.05
CA ALA A 294 8.34 -3.66 0.99
C ALA A 294 9.42 -4.15 0.02
N LYS A 295 10.40 -3.29 -0.32
CA LYS A 295 11.56 -3.71 -1.13
C LYS A 295 12.39 -4.78 -0.42
N MET A 296 12.60 -4.64 0.90
CA MET A 296 13.30 -5.66 1.71
C MET A 296 12.56 -7.00 1.69
N ASP A 297 11.22 -6.99 1.82
CA ASP A 297 10.41 -8.21 1.77
C ASP A 297 10.48 -8.92 0.41
N VAL A 298 10.48 -8.15 -0.67
CA VAL A 298 10.67 -8.69 -2.03
C VAL A 298 12.06 -9.30 -2.18
N LEU A 299 13.13 -8.58 -1.80
CA LEU A 299 14.50 -9.09 -1.89
C LEU A 299 14.72 -10.35 -1.05
N LEU A 300 14.12 -10.40 0.15
CA LEU A 300 14.18 -11.56 1.03
C LEU A 300 13.53 -12.79 0.38
N LYS A 301 12.37 -12.61 -0.28
CA LYS A 301 11.65 -13.70 -0.97
C LYS A 301 12.33 -14.13 -2.27
N GLU A 302 13.02 -13.22 -2.96
CA GLU A 302 13.85 -13.57 -4.13
C GLU A 302 15.15 -14.30 -3.75
N GLY A 303 15.56 -14.21 -2.48
CA GLY A 303 16.82 -14.80 -2.01
C GLY A 303 18.06 -13.96 -2.34
N ASP A 304 17.90 -12.70 -2.75
CA ASP A 304 19.01 -11.78 -3.02
C ASP A 304 19.50 -11.16 -1.70
N TYR A 305 20.18 -11.98 -0.89
CA TYR A 305 20.65 -11.60 0.44
C TYR A 305 21.71 -10.49 0.42
N GLU A 306 22.52 -10.41 -0.64
CA GLU A 306 23.57 -9.40 -0.75
C GLU A 306 22.96 -8.00 -0.90
N LYS A 307 22.01 -7.83 -1.84
CA LYS A 307 21.29 -6.55 -1.98
C LYS A 307 20.46 -6.23 -0.75
N LEU A 308 19.86 -7.24 -0.12
CA LEU A 308 19.08 -7.06 1.10
C LEU A 308 19.93 -6.50 2.26
N VAL A 309 21.10 -7.10 2.52
CA VAL A 309 22.02 -6.65 3.57
C VAL A 309 22.50 -5.22 3.28
N ASN A 310 22.88 -4.92 2.03
CA ASN A 310 23.27 -3.57 1.62
C ASN A 310 22.14 -2.55 1.85
N LEU A 311 20.89 -2.94 1.54
CA LEU A 311 19.72 -2.09 1.76
C LEU A 311 19.46 -1.82 3.26
N TYR A 312 19.68 -2.81 4.14
CA TYR A 312 19.62 -2.60 5.59
C TYR A 312 20.66 -1.59 6.07
N TYR A 313 21.92 -1.73 5.65
CA TYR A 313 22.98 -0.78 6.03
C TYR A 313 22.71 0.64 5.52
N GLN A 314 22.18 0.79 4.31
CA GLN A 314 21.72 2.10 3.81
C GLN A 314 20.59 2.66 4.67
N SER A 315 19.63 1.81 5.05
CA SER A 315 18.48 2.20 5.89
C SER A 315 18.91 2.62 7.30
N PHE A 316 19.95 2.01 7.89
CA PHE A 316 20.49 2.44 9.18
C PHE A 316 21.10 3.85 9.13
N LYS A 317 21.71 4.22 7.99
CA LYS A 317 22.26 5.57 7.77
C LYS A 317 21.15 6.60 7.53
N GLN A 318 20.15 6.23 6.73
CA GLN A 318 19.05 7.13 6.38
C GLN A 318 18.05 7.32 7.54
N PHE A 319 17.77 6.26 8.29
CA PHE A 319 16.80 6.23 9.39
C PHE A 319 17.43 5.72 10.69
N PRO A 320 18.41 6.45 11.28
CA PRO A 320 19.15 6.00 12.46
C PRO A 320 18.30 5.86 13.72
N ASN A 321 17.08 6.40 13.70
CA ASN A 321 16.15 6.42 14.82
C ASN A 321 15.02 5.39 14.70
N GLU A 322 14.90 4.69 13.57
CA GLU A 322 13.78 3.80 13.30
C GLU A 322 14.09 2.37 13.75
N ALA A 323 13.45 1.92 14.82
CA ALA A 323 13.70 0.59 15.40
C ALA A 323 13.31 -0.57 14.47
N CYS A 324 12.34 -0.35 13.57
CA CYS A 324 11.83 -1.38 12.67
C CYS A 324 12.96 -2.05 11.87
N PHE A 325 13.86 -1.26 11.27
CA PHE A 325 14.95 -1.81 10.47
C PHE A 325 15.96 -2.59 11.31
N PHE A 326 16.32 -2.07 12.49
CA PHE A 326 17.32 -2.69 13.36
C PHE A 326 16.81 -4.01 13.97
N ASP A 327 15.57 -4.01 14.47
CA ASP A 327 14.93 -5.19 15.05
C ASP A 327 14.76 -6.29 13.98
N ARG A 328 14.24 -5.94 12.79
CA ARG A 328 14.06 -6.90 11.69
C ARG A 328 15.37 -7.50 11.17
N PHE A 329 16.42 -6.69 11.04
CA PHE A 329 17.72 -7.21 10.59
C PHE A 329 18.34 -8.14 11.62
N PHE A 330 18.22 -7.82 12.91
CA PHE A 330 18.67 -8.70 13.97
C PHE A 330 17.95 -10.05 13.94
N GLU A 331 16.62 -10.04 13.85
CA GLU A 331 15.80 -11.25 13.73
C GLU A 331 16.19 -12.09 12.50
N LEU A 332 16.45 -11.43 11.36
CA LEU A 332 16.92 -12.09 10.14
C LEU A 332 18.25 -12.81 10.35
N ILE A 333 19.26 -12.16 10.95
CA ILE A 333 20.57 -12.78 11.19
C ILE A 333 20.45 -13.97 12.15
N VAL A 334 19.64 -13.83 13.21
CA VAL A 334 19.38 -14.91 14.17
C VAL A 334 18.73 -16.10 13.48
N ALA A 335 17.71 -15.86 12.65
CA ALA A 335 17.01 -16.91 11.90
C ALA A 335 17.93 -17.61 10.89
N CYS A 336 18.74 -16.84 10.15
CA CYS A 336 19.68 -17.37 9.17
C CYS A 336 20.94 -18.01 9.80
N LYS A 337 21.14 -17.87 11.12
CA LYS A 337 22.30 -18.36 11.88
C LYS A 337 23.63 -18.01 11.21
N LYS A 338 23.81 -16.75 10.82
CA LYS A 338 25.03 -16.25 10.15
C LYS A 338 25.99 -15.60 11.16
N PRO A 339 26.99 -16.34 11.68
CA PRO A 339 27.87 -15.85 12.75
C PRO A 339 28.74 -14.67 12.33
N ALA A 340 29.28 -14.68 11.10
CA ALA A 340 30.13 -13.58 10.61
C ALA A 340 29.36 -12.25 10.58
N LEU A 341 28.15 -12.25 10.00
CA LEU A 341 27.32 -11.07 9.93
C LEU A 341 26.84 -10.60 11.31
N MET A 342 26.60 -11.53 12.24
CA MET A 342 26.29 -11.20 13.64
C MET A 342 27.46 -10.54 14.36
N ALA A 343 28.70 -10.96 14.09
CA ALA A 343 29.88 -10.35 14.70
C ALA A 343 30.04 -8.88 14.28
N ASP A 344 29.76 -8.57 13.01
CA ASP A 344 29.84 -7.21 12.46
C ASP A 344 28.68 -6.33 12.94
N TYR A 345 27.46 -6.86 12.93
CA TYR A 345 26.25 -6.10 13.26
C TYR A 345 25.92 -6.05 14.76
N GLY A 346 26.38 -7.03 15.54
CA GLY A 346 26.00 -7.18 16.95
C GLY A 346 26.27 -5.93 17.79
N LEU A 347 27.41 -5.27 17.58
CA LEU A 347 27.74 -4.03 18.29
C LEU A 347 26.83 -2.88 17.85
N ILE A 348 26.56 -2.75 16.55
CA ILE A 348 25.68 -1.70 15.99
C ILE A 348 24.29 -1.79 16.63
N TYR A 349 23.75 -3.00 16.77
CA TYR A 349 22.42 -3.19 17.37
C TYR A 349 22.41 -2.90 18.88
N LEU A 350 23.43 -3.34 19.61
CA LEU A 350 23.55 -3.05 21.05
C LEU A 350 23.68 -1.54 21.30
N GLU A 351 24.46 -0.83 20.49
CA GLU A 351 24.59 0.64 20.55
C GLU A 351 23.27 1.34 20.21
N PHE A 352 22.53 0.82 19.23
CA PHE A 352 21.18 1.30 18.91
C PHE A 352 20.23 1.16 20.11
N LEU A 353 20.16 -0.03 20.73
CA LEU A 353 19.32 -0.27 21.91
C LEU A 353 19.70 0.63 23.08
N SER A 354 21.00 0.81 23.31
CA SER A 354 21.53 1.70 24.34
C SER A 354 21.11 3.16 24.11
N ARG A 355 21.30 3.68 22.90
CA ARG A 355 20.90 5.04 22.51
C ARG A 355 19.39 5.28 22.64
N LYS A 356 18.57 4.28 22.32
CA LYS A 356 17.10 4.33 22.47
C LYS A 356 16.63 4.04 23.90
N LYS A 357 17.54 3.80 24.85
CA LYS A 357 17.25 3.46 26.25
C LYS A 357 16.35 2.22 26.40
N ARG A 358 16.39 1.29 25.43
CA ARG A 358 15.68 0.00 25.45
C ARG A 358 16.51 -1.03 26.22
N PHE A 359 16.76 -0.75 27.49
CA PHE A 359 17.63 -1.57 28.35
C PHE A 359 16.99 -2.93 28.70
N ASP A 360 15.66 -3.02 28.61
CA ASP A 360 14.87 -4.24 28.70
C ASP A 360 15.32 -5.30 27.69
N LYS A 361 15.65 -4.88 26.46
CA LYS A 361 16.12 -5.77 25.39
C LYS A 361 17.64 -5.94 25.36
N LEU A 362 18.41 -5.01 25.93
CA LEU A 362 19.87 -4.98 25.75
C LEU A 362 20.57 -6.26 26.21
N THR A 363 20.26 -6.73 27.41
CA THR A 363 20.88 -7.93 28.01
C THR A 363 20.38 -9.23 27.37
N SER A 364 19.09 -9.32 27.01
CA SER A 364 18.51 -10.48 26.33
C SER A 364 19.05 -10.62 24.92
N THR A 365 19.14 -9.53 24.16
CA THR A 365 19.80 -9.47 22.85
C THR A 365 21.24 -9.93 22.94
N PHE A 366 22.01 -9.48 23.93
CA PHE A 366 23.39 -9.95 24.11
C PHE A 366 23.46 -11.46 24.33
N LYS A 367 22.60 -12.01 25.20
CA LYS A 367 22.53 -13.47 25.44
C LYS A 367 22.18 -14.24 24.15
N GLN A 368 21.29 -13.69 23.31
CA GLN A 368 20.97 -14.27 22.00
C GLN A 368 22.15 -14.23 21.03
N ILE A 369 22.93 -13.15 21.01
CA ILE A 369 24.19 -13.08 20.25
C ILE A 369 25.15 -14.18 20.74
N CYS A 370 25.31 -14.33 22.06
CA CYS A 370 26.16 -15.37 22.63
C CYS A 370 25.69 -16.80 22.34
N PHE A 371 24.40 -17.02 22.10
CA PHE A 371 23.90 -18.32 21.66
C PHE A 371 24.41 -18.70 20.26
N LEU A 372 24.58 -17.71 19.38
CA LEU A 372 25.16 -17.90 18.04
C LEU A 372 26.69 -17.87 18.06
N LEU A 373 27.27 -17.05 18.94
CA LEU A 373 28.70 -16.79 19.06
C LEU A 373 29.12 -16.86 20.55
N PRO A 374 29.48 -18.05 21.08
CA PRO A 374 29.77 -18.25 22.51
C PRO A 374 30.88 -17.33 23.08
N ASP A 375 31.84 -16.98 22.23
CA ASP A 375 33.01 -16.15 22.58
C ASP A 375 32.85 -14.68 22.20
N TYR A 376 31.65 -14.25 21.79
CA TYR A 376 31.40 -12.87 21.41
C TYR A 376 31.63 -11.91 22.57
N LEU A 377 32.44 -10.88 22.32
CA LEU A 377 32.69 -9.74 23.19
C LEU A 377 32.58 -8.46 22.36
N PRO A 378 31.77 -7.45 22.77
CA PRO A 378 31.65 -6.21 22.02
C PRO A 378 33.00 -5.49 21.95
N ASN A 379 33.40 -4.95 20.80
CA ASN A 379 34.69 -4.24 20.69
C ASN A 379 34.73 -2.90 21.43
N SER A 380 33.57 -2.27 21.65
CA SER A 380 33.47 -0.98 22.34
C SER A 380 33.66 -1.13 23.86
N PRO A 381 34.67 -0.47 24.48
CA PRO A 381 34.90 -0.54 25.92
C PRO A 381 33.76 0.09 26.72
N ALA A 382 33.10 1.13 26.18
CA ALA A 382 31.93 1.74 26.80
C ALA A 382 30.75 0.76 26.86
N MET A 383 30.50 0.02 25.78
CA MET A 383 29.45 -1.00 25.73
C MET A 383 29.72 -2.15 26.72
N LYS A 384 30.99 -2.59 26.88
CA LYS A 384 31.36 -3.60 27.88
C LYS A 384 30.99 -3.17 29.30
N VAL A 385 31.32 -1.95 29.69
CA VAL A 385 31.00 -1.41 31.03
C VAL A 385 29.49 -1.30 31.22
N GLN A 386 28.77 -0.83 30.21
CA GLN A 386 27.33 -0.70 30.26
C GLN A 386 26.62 -2.05 30.42
N LEU A 387 26.98 -3.05 29.61
CA LEU A 387 26.47 -4.41 29.75
C LEU A 387 26.82 -5.03 31.11
N ALA A 388 28.05 -4.84 31.59
CA ALA A 388 28.46 -5.34 32.91
C ALA A 388 27.63 -4.73 34.04
N THR A 389 27.28 -3.45 33.93
CA THR A 389 26.42 -2.76 34.91
C THR A 389 25.04 -3.39 34.96
N PHE A 390 24.44 -3.65 33.79
CA PHE A 390 23.12 -4.29 33.72
C PHE A 390 23.16 -5.76 34.17
N PHE A 391 24.20 -6.53 33.82
CA PHE A 391 24.33 -7.91 34.30
C PHE A 391 24.48 -7.98 35.82
N ARG A 392 25.23 -7.05 36.43
CA ARG A 392 25.32 -6.96 37.89
C ARG A 392 23.94 -6.68 38.52
N GLN A 393 23.19 -5.73 37.98
CA GLN A 393 21.83 -5.41 38.46
C GLN A 393 20.86 -6.59 38.35
N GLN A 394 21.03 -7.46 37.35
CA GLN A 394 20.24 -8.67 37.17
C GLN A 394 20.75 -9.88 37.99
N GLY A 395 21.89 -9.77 38.66
CA GLY A 395 22.52 -10.87 39.41
C GLY A 395 23.41 -11.81 38.57
N ASP A 396 23.59 -11.55 37.28
CA ASP A 396 24.45 -12.33 36.37
C ASP A 396 25.94 -11.96 36.53
N LEU A 397 26.46 -12.11 37.75
CA LEU A 397 27.81 -11.68 38.14
C LEU A 397 28.92 -12.29 37.27
N LYS A 398 28.76 -13.55 36.84
CA LYS A 398 29.74 -14.24 35.98
C LYS A 398 29.90 -13.56 34.61
N LEU A 399 28.80 -13.11 33.99
CA LEU A 399 28.84 -12.41 32.72
C LEU A 399 29.41 -10.99 32.89
N ALA A 400 29.06 -10.30 33.98
CA ALA A 400 29.63 -9.00 34.31
C ALA A 400 31.16 -9.07 34.45
N VAL A 401 31.68 -10.08 35.16
CA VAL A 401 33.13 -10.32 35.28
C VAL A 401 33.75 -10.63 33.92
N LYS A 402 33.12 -11.48 33.08
CA LYS A 402 33.61 -11.80 31.72
C LYS A 402 33.76 -10.54 30.85
N MET A 403 32.84 -9.59 30.94
CA MET A 403 32.90 -8.33 30.16
C MET A 403 34.06 -7.41 30.58
N LEU A 404 34.35 -7.35 31.88
CA LEU A 404 35.32 -6.40 32.46
C LEU A 404 36.74 -6.97 32.56
N ASN A 405 36.87 -8.30 32.55
CA ASN A 405 38.16 -8.96 32.69
C ASN A 405 39.10 -8.58 31.53
N GLY A 406 40.35 -8.26 31.87
CA GLY A 406 41.37 -7.94 30.87
C GLY A 406 41.22 -6.58 30.16
N MET A 407 40.26 -5.73 30.55
CA MET A 407 40.04 -4.42 29.90
C MET A 407 41.29 -3.53 29.90
N HIS A 408 42.09 -3.54 30.97
CA HIS A 408 43.35 -2.79 31.04
C HIS A 408 44.39 -3.17 29.97
N LYS A 409 44.35 -4.41 29.46
CA LYS A 409 45.27 -4.89 28.41
C LYS A 409 44.74 -4.56 27.02
N LEU A 410 43.43 -4.69 26.85
CA LEU A 410 42.77 -4.53 25.55
C LEU A 410 42.50 -3.06 25.19
N HIS A 411 42.20 -2.21 26.18
CA HIS A 411 41.89 -0.80 25.96
C HIS A 411 42.56 0.09 27.01
N PRO A 412 43.89 0.26 26.97
CA PRO A 412 44.64 1.01 27.99
C PRO A 412 44.28 2.51 28.07
N GLU A 413 43.74 3.05 26.98
CA GLU A 413 43.45 4.49 26.84
C GLU A 413 42.02 4.87 27.25
N PHE A 414 41.17 3.89 27.63
CA PHE A 414 39.77 4.15 27.96
C PHE A 414 39.64 4.93 29.28
N GLU A 415 39.10 6.16 29.23
CA GLU A 415 38.98 7.03 30.41
C GLU A 415 38.17 6.42 31.56
N GLY A 416 37.18 5.57 31.24
CA GLY A 416 36.32 4.90 32.22
C GLY A 416 36.95 3.65 32.85
N LEU A 417 38.22 3.36 32.62
CA LEU A 417 38.94 2.22 33.20
C LEU A 417 38.84 2.14 34.75
N PRO A 418 39.01 3.24 35.51
CA PRO A 418 38.87 3.18 36.97
C PRO A 418 37.48 2.70 37.40
N ALA A 419 36.43 3.28 36.82
CA ALA A 419 35.04 2.89 37.11
C ALA A 419 34.76 1.42 36.71
N ALA A 420 35.31 0.96 35.59
CA ALA A 420 35.20 -0.43 35.16
C ALA A 420 35.83 -1.40 36.17
N TYR A 421 36.98 -1.06 36.76
CA TYR A 421 37.64 -1.88 37.77
C TYR A 421 36.97 -1.84 39.14
N THR A 422 36.38 -0.71 39.52
CA THR A 422 35.50 -0.65 40.70
C THR A 422 34.30 -1.58 40.54
N LEU A 423 33.64 -1.53 39.38
CA LEU A 423 32.52 -2.42 39.07
C LEU A 423 32.95 -3.91 39.06
N LEU A 424 34.14 -4.21 38.54
CA LEU A 424 34.70 -5.57 38.55
C LEU A 424 35.00 -6.05 39.98
N SER A 425 35.60 -5.20 40.81
CA SER A 425 35.85 -5.49 42.23
C SER A 425 34.55 -5.82 42.95
N ASP A 426 33.51 -5.02 42.74
CA ASP A 426 32.21 -5.24 43.38
C ASP A 426 31.59 -6.59 42.95
N CYS A 427 31.58 -6.88 41.64
CA CYS A 427 31.04 -8.15 41.14
C CYS A 427 31.80 -9.37 41.67
N LEU A 428 33.12 -9.27 41.86
CA LEU A 428 33.95 -10.33 42.43
C LEU A 428 33.76 -10.47 43.94
N GLY A 429 33.50 -9.37 44.65
CA GLY A 429 33.20 -9.38 46.09
C GLY A 429 31.87 -10.06 46.40
N ASP A 430 30.89 -9.95 45.49
CA ASP A 430 29.59 -10.61 45.62
C ASP A 430 29.63 -12.12 45.26
N LEU A 431 30.74 -12.61 44.68
CA LEU A 431 30.94 -14.02 44.33
C LEU A 431 31.64 -14.82 45.45
N PRO A 432 31.18 -16.05 45.77
CA PRO A 432 31.79 -16.85 46.81
C PRO A 432 33.22 -17.27 46.42
N GLY A 433 34.18 -17.05 47.32
CA GLY A 433 35.58 -17.49 47.17
C GLY A 433 36.50 -16.56 46.35
N MET A 434 36.03 -15.40 45.90
CA MET A 434 36.79 -14.47 45.03
C MET A 434 37.23 -13.16 45.71
N GLN A 435 37.19 -13.10 47.06
CA GLN A 435 37.49 -11.89 47.84
C GLN A 435 38.92 -11.35 47.63
N VAL A 436 39.90 -12.25 47.51
CA VAL A 436 41.31 -11.87 47.29
C VAL A 436 41.50 -11.22 45.92
N GLN A 437 40.76 -11.67 44.91
CA GLN A 437 40.76 -11.11 43.57
C GLN A 437 40.02 -9.76 43.54
N ALA A 438 38.93 -9.62 44.31
CA ALA A 438 38.22 -8.36 44.47
C ALA A 438 39.13 -7.26 45.05
N GLU A 439 39.88 -7.55 46.13
CA GLU A 439 40.82 -6.63 46.76
C GLU A 439 41.91 -6.16 45.77
N LYS A 440 42.46 -7.09 44.97
CA LYS A 440 43.45 -6.78 43.92
C LYS A 440 42.86 -5.87 42.83
N CYS A 441 41.62 -6.12 42.41
CA CYS A 441 40.93 -5.27 41.45
C CYS A 441 40.66 -3.87 42.02
N ARG A 442 40.34 -3.76 43.31
CA ARG A 442 40.16 -2.47 44.01
C ARG A 442 41.44 -1.65 44.05
N GLN A 443 42.56 -2.28 44.43
CA GLN A 443 43.88 -1.62 44.41
C GLN A 443 44.27 -1.15 43.00
N MET A 444 43.96 -1.95 41.98
CA MET A 444 44.18 -1.56 40.58
C MET A 444 43.28 -0.40 40.15
N ALA A 445 42.01 -0.36 40.59
CA ALA A 445 41.09 0.76 40.33
C ALA A 445 41.66 2.08 40.89
N GLU A 446 42.17 2.07 42.13
CA GLU A 446 42.77 3.24 42.77
C GLU A 446 44.03 3.73 42.04
N GLN A 447 44.90 2.81 41.61
CA GLN A 447 46.09 3.16 40.83
C GLN A 447 45.73 3.79 39.47
N LEU A 448 44.72 3.24 38.80
CA LEU A 448 44.22 3.79 37.53
C LEU A 448 43.55 5.15 37.72
N ALA A 449 42.80 5.35 38.82
CA ALA A 449 42.21 6.64 39.18
C ALA A 449 43.29 7.72 39.38
N ARG A 450 44.32 7.43 40.20
CA ARG A 450 45.43 8.37 40.42
C ARG A 450 46.15 8.75 39.13
N ARG A 451 46.34 7.79 38.21
CA ARG A 451 46.94 8.05 36.89
C ARG A 451 46.02 8.90 36.00
N ALA A 452 44.72 8.63 36.01
CA ALA A 452 43.75 9.39 35.25
C ALA A 452 43.64 10.84 35.76
N ASP A 453 43.62 11.05 37.08
CA ASP A 453 43.57 12.38 37.69
C ASP A 453 44.85 13.18 37.43
N ALA A 454 46.03 12.54 37.52
CA ALA A 454 47.29 13.16 37.13
C ALA A 454 47.31 13.60 35.65
N LYS A 455 46.76 12.76 34.74
CA LYS A 455 46.64 13.09 33.32
C LYS A 455 45.67 14.25 33.07
N LYS A 456 44.54 14.30 33.78
CA LYS A 456 43.57 15.41 33.71
C LYS A 456 44.18 16.72 34.19
N MET A 457 44.85 16.72 35.34
CA MET A 457 45.53 17.91 35.87
C MET A 457 46.63 18.42 34.93
N ALA A 458 47.41 17.52 34.32
CA ALA A 458 48.41 17.91 33.33
C ALA A 458 47.78 18.54 32.07
N LEU A 459 46.67 17.98 31.57
CA LEU A 459 45.95 18.53 30.42
C LEU A 459 45.34 19.91 30.72
N GLU A 460 44.80 20.09 31.93
CA GLU A 460 44.23 21.36 32.39
C GLU A 460 45.30 22.43 32.58
N GLN A 461 46.46 22.07 33.15
CA GLN A 461 47.64 22.94 33.21
C GLN A 461 48.13 23.34 31.81
N GLN A 462 48.12 22.40 30.86
CA GLN A 462 48.51 22.67 29.48
C GLN A 462 47.52 23.61 28.77
N ARG A 463 46.22 23.46 29.04
CA ARG A 463 45.16 24.34 28.53
C ARG A 463 45.25 25.75 29.14
N LEU A 464 45.53 25.87 30.43
CA LEU A 464 45.76 27.14 31.12
C LEU A 464 47.04 27.83 30.61
N ALA A 465 48.11 27.08 30.36
CA ALA A 465 49.36 27.58 29.76
C ALA A 465 49.15 28.08 28.31
N GLN A 466 48.32 27.39 27.52
CA GLN A 466 47.94 27.85 26.18
C GLN A 466 47.08 29.12 26.23
N GLN A 467 46.16 29.23 27.19
CA GLN A 467 45.33 30.44 27.36
C GLN A 467 46.16 31.65 27.81
N THR A 468 47.14 31.46 28.69
CA THR A 468 48.09 32.52 29.12
C THR A 468 49.08 32.91 28.03
N ALA A 469 49.52 31.97 27.17
CA ALA A 469 50.35 32.28 26.02
C ALA A 469 49.61 33.11 24.94
N VAL A 470 48.30 32.90 24.77
CA VAL A 470 47.46 33.71 23.85
C VAL A 470 47.18 35.11 24.42
N THR A 471 47.06 35.26 25.74
CA THR A 471 46.89 36.58 26.37
C THR A 471 48.19 37.40 26.43
N ASN A 472 49.36 36.76 26.51
CA ASN A 472 50.65 37.47 26.48
C ASN A 472 51.13 37.90 25.07
N ASN A 473 50.52 37.38 24.00
CA ASN A 473 50.86 37.74 22.62
C ASN A 473 50.04 38.92 22.05
N SER A 474 49.20 39.60 22.84
CA SER A 474 48.41 40.75 22.38
C SER A 474 49.08 42.13 22.51
N VAL A 475 50.40 42.20 22.74
CA VAL A 475 51.14 43.47 22.74
C VAL A 475 52.31 43.42 21.76
N GLN A 476 52.01 43.52 20.46
CA GLN A 476 52.82 44.22 19.46
C GLN A 476 52.13 44.17 18.08
N PRO A 477 51.89 45.31 17.39
CA PRO A 477 51.35 45.29 16.04
C PRO A 477 52.51 45.12 15.05
N LYS A 478 52.58 43.99 14.35
CA LYS A 478 53.38 43.87 13.12
C LYS A 478 52.47 43.68 11.92
N THR A 479 52.55 44.67 11.04
CA THR A 479 51.98 44.75 9.71
C THR A 479 52.63 43.71 8.78
N GLY A 480 51.83 42.98 8.02
CA GLY A 480 52.36 42.03 7.03
C GLY A 480 51.27 41.24 6.33
N ARG A 481 50.87 41.69 5.14
CA ARG A 481 49.96 41.01 4.20
C ARG A 481 50.41 39.56 3.92
N ARG A 482 49.47 38.61 3.98
CA ARG A 482 49.48 37.38 3.15
C ARG A 482 48.04 36.97 2.82
N GLY A 483 47.87 36.41 1.62
CA GLY A 483 46.61 36.12 0.93
C GLY A 483 45.71 35.05 1.56
N PRO A 484 44.67 34.61 0.84
CA PRO A 484 43.34 34.32 1.38
C PRO A 484 43.29 32.99 2.15
N PRO A 485 42.41 32.85 3.17
CA PRO A 485 42.14 31.56 3.78
C PRO A 485 41.21 30.74 2.87
N LYS A 486 41.63 29.51 2.58
CA LYS A 486 40.79 28.44 2.03
C LYS A 486 39.76 28.03 3.09
N LEU A 487 38.50 27.92 2.69
CA LEU A 487 37.48 27.19 3.45
C LEU A 487 37.83 25.70 3.46
N THR A 488 38.01 25.11 4.63
CA THR A 488 37.85 23.66 4.84
C THR A 488 36.69 23.46 5.80
N SER A 489 35.61 22.92 5.25
CA SER A 489 34.42 22.47 5.96
C SER A 489 34.73 21.21 6.79
N SER A 490 34.24 21.27 8.01
CA SER A 490 33.87 20.17 8.89
C SER A 490 33.13 19.01 8.21
N GLY A 491 33.37 17.78 8.68
CA GLY A 491 32.35 16.72 8.73
C GLY A 491 32.66 15.44 7.95
N LEU A 492 32.61 14.31 8.68
CA LEU A 492 32.57 12.91 8.22
C LEU A 492 33.80 12.35 7.47
N THR A 493 34.63 11.59 8.18
CA THR A 493 35.43 10.51 7.58
C THR A 493 34.84 9.17 7.98
N LEU A 494 34.07 8.61 7.04
CA LEU A 494 33.78 7.19 6.88
C LEU A 494 34.70 6.69 5.74
N GLU A 495 34.95 5.38 5.73
CA GLU A 495 35.78 4.59 4.78
C GLU A 495 37.23 4.39 5.25
N LEU A 496 37.71 3.15 5.33
CA LEU A 496 37.91 2.28 4.16
C LEU A 496 37.51 0.82 4.40
N VAL A 497 36.79 0.24 3.42
CA VAL A 497 36.94 -1.17 3.01
C VAL A 497 37.66 -1.13 1.65
N PRO A 498 38.83 -1.77 1.49
CA PRO A 498 39.34 -2.11 0.16
C PRO A 498 38.71 -3.41 -0.31
N LEU A 499 38.09 -3.36 -1.49
CA LEU A 499 37.77 -4.52 -2.31
C LEU A 499 39.08 -5.08 -2.88
N ASP A 500 39.31 -6.37 -2.67
CA ASP A 500 40.45 -7.07 -3.25
C ASP A 500 40.29 -7.29 -4.77
N ASN A 501 41.47 -7.40 -5.38
CA ASN A 501 41.79 -7.33 -6.80
C ASN A 501 40.99 -8.25 -7.74
N VAL A 502 40.64 -7.67 -8.88
CA VAL A 502 40.44 -8.35 -10.17
C VAL A 502 41.70 -9.15 -10.50
N GLY A 503 41.53 -10.47 -10.66
CA GLY A 503 42.58 -11.37 -11.11
C GLY A 503 43.10 -11.00 -12.50
N ALA A 504 44.42 -10.87 -12.59
CA ALA A 504 45.15 -11.08 -13.82
C ALA A 504 45.68 -12.51 -13.78
N ASP A 505 45.23 -13.36 -14.70
CA ASP A 505 46.03 -14.49 -15.14
C ASP A 505 46.17 -14.43 -16.66
N LYS A 506 47.43 -14.52 -17.09
CA LYS A 506 47.87 -14.57 -18.47
C LYS A 506 47.89 -16.03 -18.91
N ASN A 507 47.09 -16.38 -19.92
CA ASN A 507 47.50 -17.04 -21.17
C ASN A 507 46.28 -17.31 -22.05
#